data_AF-A0A530JZQ9-F1
#
_entry.id   AF-A0A530JZQ9-F1
#
_cell.length_a   1.000
_cell.length_b   1.000
_cell.length_c   1.000
_cell.angle_alpha   90.00
_cell.angle_beta   90.00
_cell.angle_gamma   90.00
#
_symmetry.space_group_name_H-M   'P 1'
#
loop_
_entity.id
_entity.type
_entity.pdbx_description
1 polymer ?
#
loop_
_entity_poly.entity_id
_entity_poly.type
_entity_poly.pdbx_seq_one_letter_code
_entity_poly.pdbx_strand_id
1 'polypeptide(L)'
;LELSATSTIGEIADDSAISPLAGEMSGRTEGGVTELGVDNVNAPVVPILFYRSMLLAADVAPIDALSEALSQRGINPVPIFVSSLKDPASLSFVETALAALKPAAIMTATAFASGAEPGIETLFDRAGVPVFQVIVATTRRDTWGNNQRGLAPADLAMHVVLPELDGRILAGAISFKGESETDPALGHRAFANRPEPDRVAQVADRVAALIRLQEAPRAGRKLAILIPDYPSAPGRTGYAVGLDVPSSVLAMLHDLKEQGYGVEGIPETPLELLGLLEASDTGLALDNYIAFSTELPTAAIAAVEAAWGKAEDETGLCEAPPSVLPDISPSRGEIG
;
A
#
# COMPACT_ATOMS: atom_id res chain seq x y z
N LEU A 1 -51.87 12.14 -72.15
CA LEU A 1 -52.56 12.82 -71.04
C LEU A 1 -51.72 12.50 -69.81
N GLU A 2 -50.86 13.34 -69.26
CA GLU A 2 -50.54 14.75 -69.43
C GLU A 2 -49.03 14.93 -69.19
N LEU A 3 -48.46 15.94 -69.87
CA LEU A 3 -47.15 16.53 -69.60
C LEU A 3 -47.25 17.52 -68.43
N SER A 4 -46.16 17.73 -67.69
CA SER A 4 -45.70 19.01 -67.07
C SER A 4 -44.97 18.72 -65.75
N ALA A 5 -43.93 19.40 -65.27
CA ALA A 5 -42.84 20.19 -65.81
C ALA A 5 -41.86 20.39 -64.64
N THR A 6 -40.56 20.31 -64.94
CA THR A 6 -39.42 21.06 -64.35
C THR A 6 -39.60 21.81 -63.02
N SER A 7 -38.67 21.61 -62.09
CA SER A 7 -37.78 22.71 -61.67
C SER A 7 -36.51 22.20 -60.97
N THR A 8 -35.38 22.60 -61.53
CA THR A 8 -34.03 22.44 -60.99
C THR A 8 -33.70 23.74 -60.26
N ILE A 9 -33.48 23.68 -58.95
CA ILE A 9 -32.83 24.72 -58.13
C ILE A 9 -32.06 23.91 -57.08
N GLY A 10 -30.74 23.78 -57.11
CA GLY A 10 -29.77 24.86 -57.13
C GLY A 10 -29.50 25.29 -55.69
N GLU A 11 -29.04 24.38 -54.83
CA GLU A 11 -28.68 24.72 -53.45
C GLU A 11 -27.15 24.87 -53.37
N ILE A 12 -26.78 26.12 -53.17
CA ILE A 12 -25.43 26.64 -53.01
C ILE A 12 -24.90 26.09 -51.68
N ALA A 13 -23.69 25.53 -51.72
CA ALA A 13 -22.93 25.21 -50.51
C ALA A 13 -22.67 26.51 -49.74
N ASP A 14 -23.36 26.70 -48.63
CA ASP A 14 -22.97 27.66 -47.59
C ASP A 14 -22.23 26.88 -46.50
N ASP A 15 -20.92 26.90 -46.64
CA ASP A 15 -19.95 26.34 -45.71
C ASP A 15 -19.74 27.35 -44.57
N SER A 16 -20.77 27.52 -43.74
CA SER A 16 -20.69 28.30 -42.50
C SER A 16 -20.80 27.36 -41.30
N ALA A 17 -19.63 26.82 -40.94
CA ALA A 17 -19.41 26.11 -39.69
C ALA A 17 -19.95 26.92 -38.51
N ILE A 18 -20.91 26.35 -37.78
CA ILE A 18 -21.33 26.84 -36.47
C ILE A 18 -20.19 26.51 -35.50
N SER A 19 -19.17 27.38 -35.46
CA SER A 19 -18.18 27.42 -34.38
C SER A 19 -18.87 27.91 -33.11
N PRO A 20 -18.77 27.20 -31.97
CA PRO A 20 -19.13 27.81 -30.72
C PRO A 20 -18.15 28.96 -30.44
N LEU A 21 -18.71 30.11 -30.04
CA LEU A 21 -17.95 31.29 -29.65
C LEU A 21 -17.02 30.96 -28.48
N ALA A 22 -15.73 31.22 -28.67
CA ALA A 22 -14.74 31.20 -27.61
C ALA A 22 -15.07 32.32 -26.60
N GLY A 23 -15.45 31.94 -25.39
CA GLY A 23 -15.71 32.89 -24.31
C GLY A 23 -16.45 32.23 -23.15
N GLU A 24 -15.73 32.10 -22.03
CA GLU A 24 -16.25 31.85 -20.67
C GLU A 24 -16.81 30.44 -20.38
N MET A 25 -15.91 29.48 -20.26
CA MET A 25 -16.13 28.27 -19.45
C MET A 25 -15.00 28.14 -18.43
N SER A 26 -15.41 28.04 -17.17
CA SER A 26 -14.62 28.02 -15.93
C SER A 26 -13.38 27.11 -16.01
N GLY A 27 -12.24 27.65 -15.60
CA GLY A 27 -10.92 27.06 -15.76
C GLY A 27 -10.79 25.67 -15.15
N ARG A 28 -10.73 24.66 -16.02
CA ARG A 28 -10.03 23.37 -15.86
C ARG A 28 -10.37 22.46 -17.04
N THR A 29 -9.92 22.84 -18.23
CA THR A 29 -9.70 21.90 -19.34
C THR A 29 -8.45 22.40 -20.06
N GLU A 30 -7.64 21.48 -20.57
CA GLU A 30 -6.28 21.69 -21.11
C GLU A 30 -5.12 21.57 -20.11
N GLY A 31 -5.14 20.50 -19.31
CA GLY A 31 -3.93 19.92 -18.74
C GLY A 31 -3.47 18.73 -19.56
N GLY A 32 -2.92 18.97 -20.76
CA GLY A 32 -2.06 17.98 -21.41
C GLY A 32 -0.84 17.73 -20.52
N VAL A 33 -0.24 16.54 -20.64
CA VAL A 33 0.95 16.06 -19.91
C VAL A 33 1.76 17.21 -19.32
N THR A 34 1.56 17.51 -18.03
CA THR A 34 2.53 18.32 -17.31
C THR A 34 3.81 17.52 -17.41
N GLU A 35 4.84 18.05 -18.08
CA GLU A 35 6.18 17.46 -18.00
C GLU A 35 6.44 17.17 -16.53
N LEU A 36 6.71 15.90 -16.20
CA LEU A 36 7.12 15.52 -14.85
C LEU A 36 8.22 16.49 -14.46
N GLY A 37 7.94 17.40 -13.52
CA GLY A 37 8.92 18.35 -13.04
C GLY A 37 10.10 17.52 -12.59
N VAL A 38 11.19 17.56 -13.37
CA VAL A 38 12.39 16.77 -13.11
C VAL A 38 13.17 17.49 -12.01
N ASP A 39 12.53 17.74 -10.89
CA ASP A 39 13.11 18.46 -9.76
C ASP A 39 14.10 17.57 -9.00
N ASN A 40 14.21 16.29 -9.36
CA ASN A 40 15.26 15.42 -8.88
C ASN A 40 15.51 14.24 -9.85
N VAL A 41 16.46 14.39 -10.78
CA VAL A 41 16.84 13.37 -11.79
C VAL A 41 17.24 12.03 -11.16
N ASN A 42 17.59 12.01 -9.87
CA ASN A 42 18.02 10.81 -9.14
C ASN A 42 16.97 10.25 -8.17
N ALA A 43 15.75 10.81 -8.11
CA ALA A 43 14.72 10.26 -7.22
C ALA A 43 14.21 8.90 -7.72
N PRO A 44 13.96 7.92 -6.82
CA PRO A 44 13.39 6.64 -7.20
C PRO A 44 12.01 6.83 -7.83
N VAL A 45 11.79 6.20 -8.98
CA VAL A 45 10.53 6.29 -9.73
C VAL A 45 9.55 5.21 -9.27
N VAL A 46 8.30 5.58 -9.01
CA VAL A 46 7.23 4.66 -8.60
C VAL A 46 5.98 4.87 -9.47
N PRO A 47 5.74 4.00 -10.46
CA PRO A 47 4.52 4.00 -11.24
C PRO A 47 3.30 3.62 -10.39
N ILE A 48 2.19 4.34 -10.56
CA ILE A 48 0.92 4.07 -9.88
C ILE A 48 -0.09 3.64 -10.94
N LEU A 49 -0.37 2.35 -11.04
CA LEU A 49 -1.34 1.78 -11.98
C LEU A 49 -2.76 1.90 -11.42
N PHE A 50 -3.67 2.55 -12.15
CA PHE A 50 -5.07 2.69 -11.76
C PHE A 50 -6.02 2.56 -12.96
N TYR A 51 -7.32 2.43 -12.71
CA TYR A 51 -8.28 2.25 -13.80
C TYR A 51 -8.56 3.55 -14.55
N ARG A 52 -8.58 3.47 -15.89
CA ARG A 52 -9.03 4.56 -16.77
C ARG A 52 -10.43 5.07 -16.41
N SER A 53 -11.31 4.18 -15.94
CA SER A 53 -12.66 4.57 -15.49
C SER A 53 -12.64 5.55 -14.31
N MET A 54 -11.65 5.48 -13.42
CA MET A 54 -11.52 6.44 -12.32
C MET A 54 -11.21 7.84 -12.86
N LEU A 55 -10.31 7.94 -13.85
CA LEU A 55 -9.98 9.21 -14.51
C LEU A 55 -11.20 9.80 -15.22
N LEU A 56 -11.92 8.97 -15.99
CA LEU A 56 -13.11 9.41 -16.72
C LEU A 56 -14.25 9.86 -15.79
N ALA A 57 -14.33 9.28 -14.60
CA ALA A 57 -15.31 9.65 -13.58
C ALA A 57 -14.86 10.82 -12.68
N ALA A 58 -13.67 11.40 -12.93
CA ALA A 58 -13.03 12.37 -12.05
C ALA A 58 -12.89 11.88 -10.59
N ASP A 59 -12.73 10.57 -10.39
CA ASP A 59 -12.64 9.90 -9.09
C ASP A 59 -11.18 9.50 -8.77
N VAL A 60 -10.24 10.43 -8.97
CA VAL A 60 -8.79 10.22 -8.86
C VAL A 60 -8.13 10.88 -7.64
N ALA A 61 -8.91 11.55 -6.78
CA ALA A 61 -8.39 12.20 -5.58
C ALA A 61 -7.50 11.30 -4.68
N PRO A 62 -7.77 9.98 -4.53
CA PRO A 62 -6.86 9.09 -3.82
C PRO A 62 -5.49 8.91 -4.49
N ILE A 63 -5.45 8.90 -5.82
CA ILE A 63 -4.22 8.78 -6.60
C ILE A 63 -3.40 10.07 -6.50
N ASP A 64 -4.07 11.23 -6.54
CA ASP A 64 -3.43 12.53 -6.35
C ASP A 64 -2.81 12.63 -4.95
N ALA A 65 -3.56 12.27 -3.91
CA ALA A 65 -3.09 12.29 -2.53
C ALA A 65 -1.90 11.33 -2.30
N LEU A 66 -1.95 10.13 -2.88
CA LEU A 66 -0.83 9.19 -2.82
C LEU A 66 0.40 9.70 -3.55
N SER A 67 0.21 10.29 -4.73
CA SER A 67 1.31 10.88 -5.51
C SER A 67 1.99 11.99 -4.71
N GLU A 68 1.22 12.91 -4.15
CA GLU A 68 1.75 13.99 -3.30
C GLU A 68 2.51 13.43 -2.08
N ALA A 69 1.96 12.43 -1.39
CA ALA A 69 2.60 11.81 -0.24
C ALA A 69 3.93 11.12 -0.59
N LEU A 70 4.04 10.52 -1.79
CA LEU A 70 5.29 9.95 -2.29
C LEU A 70 6.30 11.04 -2.66
N SER A 71 5.87 12.09 -3.36
CA SER A 71 6.71 13.26 -3.70
C SER A 71 7.33 13.90 -2.45
N GLN A 72 6.56 14.06 -1.38
CA GLN A 72 7.05 14.58 -0.10
C GLN A 72 8.14 13.71 0.56
N ARG A 73 8.23 12.42 0.16
CA ARG A 73 9.25 11.46 0.62
C ARG A 73 10.41 11.34 -0.36
N GLY A 74 10.50 12.23 -1.35
CA GLY A 74 11.57 12.24 -2.36
C GLY A 74 11.44 11.13 -3.39
N ILE A 75 10.25 10.54 -3.56
CA ILE A 75 9.94 9.54 -4.59
C ILE A 75 9.28 10.26 -5.76
N ASN A 76 9.58 9.86 -7.00
CA ASN A 76 8.92 10.40 -8.18
C ASN A 76 7.73 9.51 -8.59
N PRO A 77 6.48 9.86 -8.23
CA PRO A 77 5.30 9.08 -8.61
C PRO A 77 4.97 9.28 -10.09
N VAL A 78 4.60 8.21 -10.78
CA VAL A 78 4.15 8.26 -12.19
C VAL A 78 2.78 7.60 -12.30
N PRO A 79 1.68 8.36 -12.18
CA PRO A 79 0.34 7.82 -12.37
C PRO A 79 0.12 7.34 -13.81
N ILE A 80 -0.26 6.08 -13.98
CA ILE A 80 -0.53 5.44 -15.27
C ILE A 80 -1.92 4.80 -15.20
N PHE A 81 -2.83 5.24 -16.06
CA PHE A 81 -4.15 4.62 -16.15
C PHE A 81 -4.20 3.52 -17.21
N VAL A 82 -4.92 2.44 -16.92
CA VAL A 82 -5.16 1.32 -17.84
C VAL A 82 -6.63 0.96 -17.90
N SER A 83 -7.09 0.43 -19.04
CA SER A 83 -8.46 -0.09 -19.15
C SER A 83 -8.58 -1.40 -18.39
N SER A 84 -7.62 -2.31 -18.56
CA SER A 84 -7.55 -3.59 -17.88
C SER A 84 -6.15 -4.17 -18.00
N LEU A 85 -5.63 -4.81 -16.95
CA LEU A 85 -4.38 -5.58 -17.04
C LEU A 85 -4.56 -6.93 -17.74
N LYS A 86 -5.76 -7.26 -18.21
CA LYS A 86 -6.03 -8.43 -19.07
C LYS A 86 -6.04 -8.10 -20.57
N ASP A 87 -6.05 -6.80 -20.90
CA ASP A 87 -6.04 -6.34 -22.28
C ASP A 87 -4.60 -6.33 -22.81
N PRO A 88 -4.27 -7.06 -23.90
CA PRO A 88 -2.90 -7.15 -24.43
C PRO A 88 -2.29 -5.79 -24.80
N ALA A 89 -3.10 -4.85 -25.28
CA ALA A 89 -2.61 -3.50 -25.62
C ALA A 89 -2.23 -2.72 -24.36
N SER A 90 -3.07 -2.75 -23.32
CA SER A 90 -2.78 -2.17 -22.01
C SER A 90 -1.54 -2.80 -21.38
N LEU A 91 -1.39 -4.12 -21.46
CA LEU A 91 -0.19 -4.82 -20.97
C LEU A 91 1.08 -4.36 -21.69
N SER A 92 1.08 -4.38 -23.03
CA SER A 92 2.23 -3.97 -23.83
C SER A 92 2.62 -2.51 -23.58
N PHE A 93 1.63 -1.62 -23.40
CA PHE A 93 1.87 -0.24 -23.02
C PHE A 93 2.55 -0.13 -21.65
N VAL A 94 2.03 -0.82 -20.64
CA VAL A 94 2.65 -0.80 -19.29
C VAL A 94 4.05 -1.40 -19.32
N GLU A 95 4.28 -2.51 -20.02
CA GLU A 95 5.63 -3.09 -20.17
C GLU A 95 6.63 -2.09 -20.76
N THR A 96 6.22 -1.40 -21.82
CA THR A 96 7.04 -0.36 -22.45
C THR A 96 7.33 0.78 -21.47
N ALA A 97 6.31 1.22 -20.73
CA ALA A 97 6.47 2.27 -19.73
C ALA A 97 7.40 1.85 -18.59
N LEU A 98 7.25 0.64 -18.03
CA LEU A 98 8.10 0.13 -16.96
C LEU A 98 9.56 -0.02 -17.42
N ALA A 99 9.78 -0.51 -18.66
CA ALA A 99 11.12 -0.63 -19.23
C ALA A 99 11.81 0.74 -19.41
N ALA A 100 11.05 1.77 -19.77
CA ALA A 100 11.56 3.14 -19.89
C ALA A 100 11.81 3.80 -18.52
N LEU A 101 10.89 3.61 -17.57
CA LEU A 101 10.91 4.26 -16.25
C LEU A 101 11.91 3.62 -15.27
N LYS A 102 12.22 2.33 -15.42
CA LYS A 102 13.10 1.56 -14.53
C LYS A 102 12.73 1.78 -13.04
N PRO A 103 11.50 1.41 -12.66
CA PRO A 103 10.96 1.75 -11.35
C PRO A 103 11.74 1.11 -10.21
N ALA A 104 11.71 1.73 -9.02
CA ALA A 104 12.19 1.11 -7.78
C ALA A 104 11.13 0.17 -7.17
N ALA A 105 9.86 0.52 -7.37
CA ALA A 105 8.68 -0.27 -6.97
C ALA A 105 7.48 0.11 -7.86
N ILE A 106 6.44 -0.71 -7.86
CA ILE A 106 5.18 -0.44 -8.56
C ILE A 106 4.05 -0.39 -7.54
N MET A 107 3.12 0.55 -7.71
CA MET A 107 1.88 0.59 -6.94
C MET A 107 0.70 0.27 -7.83
N THR A 108 -0.22 -0.57 -7.37
CA THR A 108 -1.41 -0.98 -8.09
C THR A 108 -2.66 -0.63 -7.29
N ALA A 109 -3.49 0.25 -7.84
CA ALA A 109 -4.85 0.54 -7.39
C ALA A 109 -5.90 -0.22 -8.21
N THR A 110 -5.48 -1.17 -9.05
CA THR A 110 -6.36 -2.03 -9.85
C THR A 110 -6.81 -3.24 -9.02
N ALA A 111 -8.10 -3.31 -8.69
CA ALA A 111 -8.76 -4.30 -7.83
C ALA A 111 -8.92 -5.72 -8.45
N PHE A 112 -8.06 -6.08 -9.40
CA PHE A 112 -8.11 -7.38 -10.06
C PHE A 112 -6.69 -7.89 -10.31
N ALA A 113 -6.58 -9.22 -10.34
CA ALA A 113 -5.40 -9.92 -10.82
C ALA A 113 -5.16 -9.63 -12.31
N SER A 114 -3.89 -9.65 -12.71
CA SER A 114 -3.43 -9.59 -14.09
C SER A 114 -3.98 -10.76 -14.92
N GLY A 115 -4.38 -11.84 -14.23
CA GLY A 115 -5.12 -12.96 -14.81
C GLY A 115 -4.23 -14.01 -15.46
N ALA A 116 -2.97 -14.10 -15.05
CA ALA A 116 -2.10 -15.19 -15.44
C ALA A 116 -2.62 -16.52 -14.87
N GLU A 117 -2.63 -17.55 -15.69
CA GLU A 117 -2.83 -18.92 -15.21
C GLU A 117 -1.67 -19.32 -14.28
N PRO A 118 -1.90 -20.20 -13.30
CA PRO A 118 -0.83 -20.68 -12.43
C PRO A 118 0.36 -21.20 -13.25
N GLY A 119 1.55 -20.65 -12.98
CA GLY A 119 2.80 -21.02 -13.68
C GLY A 119 3.13 -20.17 -14.92
N ILE A 120 2.29 -19.21 -15.29
CA ILE A 120 2.62 -18.20 -16.30
C ILE A 120 3.16 -16.95 -15.62
N GLU A 121 4.31 -16.49 -16.08
CA GLU A 121 4.96 -15.27 -15.59
C GLU A 121 4.06 -14.04 -15.85
N THR A 122 3.72 -13.32 -14.79
CA THR A 122 2.95 -12.08 -14.85
C THR A 122 3.82 -10.91 -15.35
N LEU A 123 3.18 -9.80 -15.69
CA LEU A 123 3.88 -8.51 -15.90
C LEU A 123 4.79 -8.16 -14.71
N PHE A 124 4.33 -8.44 -13.50
CA PHE A 124 5.01 -8.05 -12.27
C PHE A 124 6.24 -8.90 -11.99
N ASP A 125 6.18 -10.20 -12.31
CA ASP A 125 7.33 -11.10 -12.22
C ASP A 125 8.46 -10.62 -13.15
N ARG A 126 8.12 -10.27 -14.40
CA ARG A 126 9.10 -9.71 -15.37
C ARG A 126 9.68 -8.37 -14.94
N ALA A 127 8.90 -7.55 -14.23
CA ALA A 127 9.36 -6.26 -13.75
C ALA A 127 10.46 -6.40 -12.67
N GLY A 128 10.44 -7.49 -11.90
CA GLY A 128 11.50 -7.82 -10.94
C GLY A 128 11.62 -6.84 -9.76
N VAL A 129 10.57 -6.06 -9.49
CA VAL A 129 10.53 -5.06 -8.41
C VAL A 129 9.33 -5.28 -7.49
N PRO A 130 9.35 -4.81 -6.24
CA PRO A 130 8.22 -4.94 -5.35
C PRO A 130 6.97 -4.29 -5.93
N VAL A 131 5.86 -5.02 -5.87
CA VAL A 131 4.55 -4.55 -6.33
C VAL A 131 3.60 -4.44 -5.15
N PHE A 132 3.12 -3.23 -4.90
CA PHE A 132 2.26 -2.88 -3.77
C PHE A 132 0.81 -2.73 -4.20
N GLN A 133 -0.09 -3.45 -3.55
CA GLN A 133 -1.53 -3.26 -3.72
C GLN A 133 -2.05 -2.20 -2.76
N VAL A 134 -2.63 -1.12 -3.30
CA VAL A 134 -3.38 -0.13 -2.53
C VAL A 134 -4.88 -0.29 -2.75
N ILE A 135 -5.66 -0.04 -1.70
CA ILE A 135 -7.11 -0.21 -1.73
C ILE A 135 -7.79 1.14 -1.88
N VAL A 136 -8.45 1.33 -3.02
CA VAL A 136 -9.44 2.39 -3.25
C VAL A 136 -10.80 1.78 -2.94
N ALA A 137 -11.19 1.79 -1.65
CA ALA A 137 -12.29 0.96 -1.16
C ALA A 137 -13.66 1.46 -1.63
N THR A 138 -14.53 0.53 -2.05
CA THR A 138 -15.93 0.85 -2.31
C THR A 138 -16.76 0.95 -1.03
N THR A 139 -16.23 0.41 0.08
CA THR A 139 -16.76 0.55 1.43
C THR A 139 -16.87 2.03 1.82
N ARG A 140 -17.99 2.41 2.46
CA ARG A 140 -18.16 3.77 2.97
C ARG A 140 -17.28 4.03 4.18
N ARG A 141 -16.79 5.27 4.31
CA ARG A 141 -15.92 5.65 5.43
C ARG A 141 -16.58 5.36 6.78
N ASP A 142 -17.81 5.82 6.99
CA ASP A 142 -18.56 5.63 8.26
C ASP A 142 -18.71 4.15 8.64
N THR A 143 -18.95 3.30 7.63
CA THR A 143 -19.05 1.85 7.79
C THR A 143 -17.72 1.24 8.19
N TRP A 144 -16.63 1.64 7.55
CA TRP A 144 -15.28 1.17 7.90
C TRP A 144 -14.88 1.57 9.33
N GLY A 145 -15.10 2.83 9.71
CA GLY A 145 -14.70 3.35 11.02
C GLY A 145 -15.47 2.76 12.20
N ASN A 146 -16.71 2.30 11.99
CA ASN A 146 -17.56 1.73 13.04
C ASN A 146 -17.57 0.19 13.05
N ASN A 147 -16.89 -0.46 12.11
CA ASN A 147 -16.93 -1.91 11.96
C ASN A 147 -15.55 -2.52 12.20
N GLN A 148 -15.43 -3.36 13.23
CA GLN A 148 -14.19 -4.08 13.54
C GLN A 148 -13.71 -5.01 12.42
N ARG A 149 -14.59 -5.43 11.50
CA ARG A 149 -14.21 -6.23 10.32
C ARG A 149 -13.51 -5.40 9.23
N GLY A 150 -13.54 -4.07 9.32
CA GLY A 150 -12.95 -3.17 8.35
C GLY A 150 -13.70 -3.18 7.01
N LEU A 151 -13.06 -3.70 5.96
CA LEU A 151 -13.56 -3.66 4.59
C LEU A 151 -14.76 -4.61 4.36
N ALA A 152 -15.63 -4.24 3.43
CA ALA A 152 -16.70 -5.12 2.99
C ALA A 152 -16.14 -6.39 2.31
N PRO A 153 -16.86 -7.55 2.36
CA PRO A 153 -16.39 -8.79 1.75
C PRO A 153 -16.02 -8.69 0.27
N ALA A 154 -16.72 -7.85 -0.50
CA ALA A 154 -16.40 -7.59 -1.90
C ALA A 154 -15.04 -6.90 -2.07
N ASP A 155 -14.75 -5.88 -1.24
CA ASP A 155 -13.46 -5.19 -1.26
C ASP A 155 -12.33 -6.13 -0.83
N LEU A 156 -12.54 -6.99 0.16
CA LEU A 156 -11.55 -8.00 0.56
C LEU A 156 -11.24 -8.98 -0.58
N ALA A 157 -12.27 -9.48 -1.27
CA ALA A 157 -12.06 -10.38 -2.40
C ALA A 157 -11.27 -9.69 -3.54
N MET A 158 -11.68 -8.47 -3.93
CA MET A 158 -11.13 -7.76 -5.07
C MET A 158 -9.75 -7.16 -4.80
N HIS A 159 -9.54 -6.59 -3.62
CA HIS A 159 -8.33 -5.83 -3.31
C HIS A 159 -7.31 -6.56 -2.45
N VAL A 160 -7.65 -7.71 -1.87
CA VAL A 160 -6.72 -8.51 -1.04
C VAL A 160 -6.50 -9.88 -1.68
N VAL A 161 -7.54 -10.71 -1.75
CA VAL A 161 -7.40 -12.11 -2.16
C VAL A 161 -6.90 -12.25 -3.60
N LEU A 162 -7.51 -11.57 -4.56
CA LEU A 162 -7.10 -11.69 -5.97
C LEU A 162 -5.69 -11.11 -6.23
N PRO A 163 -5.31 -9.93 -5.70
CA PRO A 163 -3.95 -9.41 -5.83
C PRO A 163 -2.87 -10.24 -5.13
N GLU A 164 -3.19 -10.92 -4.02
CA GLU A 164 -2.25 -11.83 -3.35
C GLU A 164 -1.86 -13.02 -4.24
N LEU A 165 -2.78 -13.49 -5.10
CA LEU A 165 -2.47 -14.53 -6.10
C LEU A 165 -1.47 -14.06 -7.16
N ASP A 166 -1.38 -12.75 -7.42
CA ASP A 166 -0.37 -12.13 -8.28
C ASP A 166 0.96 -11.84 -7.53
N GLY A 167 1.08 -12.24 -6.26
CA GLY A 167 2.27 -11.97 -5.43
C GLY A 167 2.39 -10.50 -4.98
N ARG A 168 1.32 -9.69 -5.10
CA ARG A 168 1.35 -8.28 -4.70
C ARG A 168 1.34 -8.14 -3.18
N ILE A 169 2.16 -7.23 -2.68
CA ILE A 169 2.25 -6.91 -1.25
C ILE A 169 1.12 -5.94 -0.90
N LEU A 170 0.19 -6.36 -0.04
CA LEU A 170 -0.86 -5.46 0.44
C LEU A 170 -0.25 -4.29 1.22
N ALA A 171 -0.41 -3.07 0.71
CA ALA A 171 0.10 -1.86 1.34
C ALA A 171 -0.90 -1.25 2.33
N GLY A 172 -2.20 -1.28 2.00
CA GLY A 172 -3.29 -0.75 2.84
C GLY A 172 -4.36 -0.01 2.04
N ALA A 173 -5.43 0.41 2.72
CA ALA A 173 -6.50 1.21 2.13
C ALA A 173 -6.18 2.69 2.19
N ILE A 174 -6.25 3.39 1.05
CA ILE A 174 -5.90 4.80 0.93
C ILE A 174 -7.12 5.71 0.81
N SER A 175 -8.31 5.14 0.54
CA SER A 175 -9.55 5.89 0.41
C SER A 175 -10.77 5.04 0.67
N PHE A 176 -11.87 5.72 1.01
CA PHE A 176 -13.19 5.13 1.20
C PHE A 176 -14.25 5.93 0.44
N LYS A 177 -15.40 5.31 0.15
CA LYS A 177 -16.53 6.04 -0.42
C LYS A 177 -17.10 7.04 0.60
N GLY A 178 -17.24 8.28 0.16
CA GLY A 178 -17.82 9.38 0.93
C GLY A 178 -18.59 10.34 0.03
N GLU A 179 -19.45 11.13 0.65
CA GLU A 179 -20.21 12.17 -0.06
C GLU A 179 -19.25 13.29 -0.50
N SER A 180 -19.44 13.79 -1.72
CA SER A 180 -18.82 15.03 -2.17
C SER A 180 -19.52 16.24 -1.57
N GLU A 181 -18.84 17.39 -1.62
CA GLU A 181 -19.52 18.66 -1.53
C GLU A 181 -20.58 18.76 -2.64
N THR A 182 -21.66 19.49 -2.35
CA THR A 182 -22.71 19.74 -3.34
C THR A 182 -22.12 20.58 -4.46
N ASP A 183 -22.19 20.09 -5.69
CA ASP A 183 -21.85 20.91 -6.85
C ASP A 183 -22.91 22.01 -6.99
N PRO A 184 -22.54 23.31 -6.91
CA PRO A 184 -23.49 24.41 -6.97
C PRO A 184 -24.24 24.51 -8.30
N ALA A 185 -23.64 24.04 -9.41
CA ALA A 185 -24.24 24.06 -10.73
C ALA A 185 -25.16 22.86 -10.96
N LEU A 186 -24.84 21.69 -10.40
CA LEU A 186 -25.64 20.46 -10.56
C LEU A 186 -26.70 20.29 -9.46
N GLY A 187 -26.56 20.97 -8.31
CA GLY A 187 -27.44 20.80 -7.15
C GLY A 187 -27.42 19.38 -6.58
N HIS A 188 -26.39 18.59 -6.89
CA HIS A 188 -26.28 17.17 -6.57
C HIS A 188 -25.03 16.87 -5.73
N ARG A 189 -25.16 15.91 -4.80
CA ARG A 189 -24.07 15.37 -4.00
C ARG A 189 -23.69 14.01 -4.55
N ALA A 190 -22.52 13.92 -5.19
CA ALA A 190 -22.02 12.68 -5.74
C ALA A 190 -21.33 11.85 -4.63
N PHE A 191 -21.25 10.53 -4.83
CA PHE A 191 -20.38 9.67 -4.03
C PHE A 191 -19.06 9.45 -4.77
N ALA A 192 -17.95 9.81 -4.13
CA ALA A 192 -16.62 9.64 -4.69
C ALA A 192 -15.70 8.99 -3.65
N ASN A 193 -14.55 8.49 -4.10
CA ASN A 193 -13.51 8.03 -3.22
C ASN A 193 -12.80 9.23 -2.60
N ARG A 194 -12.80 9.28 -1.27
CA ARG A 194 -12.14 10.33 -0.50
C ARG A 194 -10.86 9.76 0.11
N PRO A 195 -9.69 10.35 -0.15
CA PRO A 195 -8.46 9.90 0.48
C PRO A 195 -8.59 9.98 2.00
N GLU A 196 -8.05 8.98 2.70
CA GLU A 196 -7.93 8.97 4.15
C GLU A 196 -6.46 9.31 4.49
N PRO A 197 -6.16 10.56 4.92
CA PRO A 197 -4.79 11.09 4.91
C PRO A 197 -3.78 10.29 5.73
N ASP A 198 -4.18 9.79 6.91
CA ASP A 198 -3.29 9.02 7.78
C ASP A 198 -2.92 7.67 7.14
N ARG A 199 -3.85 7.05 6.42
CA ARG A 199 -3.60 5.81 5.68
C ARG A 199 -2.74 6.03 4.45
N VAL A 200 -2.97 7.13 3.73
CA VAL A 200 -2.12 7.54 2.59
C VAL A 200 -0.68 7.73 3.07
N ALA A 201 -0.48 8.45 4.18
CA ALA A 201 0.84 8.66 4.78
C ALA A 201 1.48 7.32 5.18
N GLN A 202 0.74 6.45 5.88
CA GLN A 202 1.23 5.12 6.28
C GLN A 202 1.71 4.29 5.08
N VAL A 203 0.94 4.28 3.99
CA VAL A 203 1.31 3.57 2.76
C VAL A 203 2.57 4.15 2.15
N ALA A 204 2.64 5.48 2.03
CA ALA A 204 3.81 6.16 1.47
C ALA A 204 5.08 5.95 2.31
N ASP A 205 4.96 5.96 3.65
CA ASP A 205 6.07 5.65 4.57
C ASP A 205 6.58 4.22 4.40
N ARG A 206 5.66 3.26 4.26
CA ARG A 206 6.01 1.85 4.06
C ARG A 206 6.75 1.64 2.74
N VAL A 207 6.31 2.27 1.66
CA VAL A 207 6.96 2.20 0.34
C VAL A 207 8.34 2.86 0.39
N ALA A 208 8.45 4.04 0.98
CA ALA A 208 9.72 4.75 1.14
C ALA A 208 10.72 3.95 1.99
N ALA A 209 10.26 3.30 3.06
CA ALA A 209 11.11 2.45 3.88
C ALA A 209 11.64 1.24 3.10
N LEU A 210 10.83 0.62 2.23
CA LEU A 210 11.27 -0.49 1.40
C LEU A 210 12.29 -0.05 0.35
N ILE A 211 12.06 1.07 -0.32
CA ILE A 211 13.01 1.62 -1.31
C ILE A 211 14.34 1.95 -0.63
N ARG A 212 14.30 2.61 0.53
CA ARG A 212 15.51 2.88 1.34
C ARG A 212 16.24 1.59 1.72
N LEU A 213 15.51 0.52 2.07
CA LEU A 213 16.10 -0.78 2.38
C LEU A 213 16.79 -1.39 1.14
N GLN A 214 16.21 -1.26 -0.06
CA GLN A 214 16.80 -1.75 -1.30
C GLN A 214 18.10 -1.01 -1.65
N GLU A 215 18.15 0.31 -1.43
CA GLU A 215 19.31 1.16 -1.72
C GLU A 215 20.44 1.02 -0.67
N ALA A 216 20.09 0.68 0.57
CA ALA A 216 21.06 0.54 1.65
C ALA A 216 22.09 -0.57 1.34
N PRO A 217 23.41 -0.35 1.55
CA PRO A 217 24.41 -1.41 1.46
C PRO A 217 24.12 -2.54 2.44
N ARG A 218 24.28 -3.81 2.03
CA ARG A 218 23.98 -4.99 2.87
C ARG A 218 24.62 -4.93 4.26
N ALA A 219 25.88 -4.51 4.35
CA ALA A 219 26.61 -4.38 5.61
C ALA A 219 25.98 -3.37 6.60
N GLY A 220 25.24 -2.39 6.11
CA GLY A 220 24.55 -1.38 6.93
C GLY A 220 23.07 -1.68 7.19
N ARG A 221 22.53 -2.77 6.62
CA ARG A 221 21.13 -3.17 6.85
C ARG A 221 21.00 -3.84 8.22
N LYS A 222 20.11 -3.32 9.05
CA LYS A 222 19.74 -3.92 10.34
C LYS A 222 18.49 -4.76 10.16
N LEU A 223 18.55 -6.03 10.58
CA LEU A 223 17.49 -7.01 10.40
C LEU A 223 17.10 -7.56 11.77
N ALA A 224 15.80 -7.51 12.09
CA ALA A 224 15.26 -8.17 13.27
C ALA A 224 14.67 -9.52 12.88
N ILE A 225 14.98 -10.57 13.65
CA ILE A 225 14.39 -11.91 13.51
C ILE A 225 13.52 -12.13 14.74
N LEU A 226 12.20 -12.12 14.54
CA LEU A 226 11.23 -12.30 15.61
C LEU A 226 10.92 -13.78 15.78
N ILE A 227 11.15 -14.31 16.99
CA ILE A 227 10.91 -15.70 17.35
C ILE A 227 9.71 -15.73 18.32
N PRO A 228 8.62 -16.44 17.99
CA PRO A 228 7.47 -16.51 18.89
C PRO A 228 7.85 -17.27 20.16
N ASP A 229 7.48 -16.72 21.31
CA ASP A 229 7.64 -17.37 22.61
C ASP A 229 6.29 -17.48 23.32
N TYR A 230 6.08 -18.60 24.02
CA TYR A 230 4.86 -18.90 24.76
C TYR A 230 5.24 -19.19 26.21
N PRO A 231 5.38 -18.15 27.04
CA PRO A 231 5.93 -18.26 28.40
C PRO A 231 5.10 -19.17 29.31
N SER A 232 3.79 -19.24 29.07
CA SER A 232 2.84 -20.11 29.77
C SER A 232 2.90 -21.58 29.33
N ALA A 233 3.70 -21.91 28.31
CA ALA A 233 3.86 -23.26 27.76
C ALA A 233 5.35 -23.63 27.63
N PRO A 234 5.98 -24.15 28.70
CA PRO A 234 7.39 -24.52 28.70
C PRO A 234 7.75 -25.45 27.53
N GLY A 235 8.91 -25.20 26.90
CA GLY A 235 9.37 -25.95 25.74
C GLY A 235 8.77 -25.52 24.39
N ARG A 236 8.02 -24.40 24.35
CA ARG A 236 7.48 -23.80 23.10
C ARG A 236 8.17 -22.52 22.66
N THR A 237 9.34 -22.20 23.20
CA THR A 237 10.15 -21.09 22.69
C THR A 237 10.58 -21.39 21.26
N GLY A 238 10.25 -20.47 20.34
CA GLY A 238 10.43 -20.68 18.91
C GLY A 238 9.54 -21.77 18.32
N TYR A 239 8.36 -22.03 18.90
CA TYR A 239 7.45 -23.03 18.35
C TYR A 239 6.81 -22.53 17.03
N ALA A 240 7.21 -23.14 15.92
CA ALA A 240 6.56 -23.00 14.63
C ALA A 240 6.26 -24.40 14.05
N VAL A 241 5.03 -24.60 13.58
CA VAL A 241 4.56 -25.92 13.12
C VAL A 241 5.37 -26.39 11.92
N GLY A 242 6.05 -27.54 12.08
CA GLY A 242 6.83 -28.17 11.00
C GLY A 242 8.19 -27.54 10.71
N LEU A 243 8.67 -26.63 11.57
CA LEU A 243 9.96 -25.95 11.39
C LEU A 243 10.82 -26.07 12.65
N ASP A 244 12.09 -26.44 12.48
CA ASP A 244 13.11 -26.30 13.52
C ASP A 244 13.61 -24.86 13.53
N VAL A 245 12.94 -24.00 14.32
CA VAL A 245 13.19 -22.55 14.32
C VAL A 245 14.63 -22.21 14.73
N PRO A 246 15.18 -22.71 15.86
CA PRO A 246 16.55 -22.41 16.24
C PRO A 246 17.58 -22.78 15.17
N SER A 247 17.46 -23.98 14.59
CA SER A 247 18.37 -24.41 13.51
C SER A 247 18.20 -23.57 12.25
N SER A 248 16.96 -23.18 11.92
CA SER A 248 16.68 -22.31 10.77
C SER A 248 17.25 -20.91 10.96
N VAL A 249 17.19 -20.36 12.18
CA VAL A 249 17.79 -19.06 12.50
C VAL A 249 19.30 -19.10 12.35
N LEU A 250 19.97 -20.15 12.85
CA LEU A 250 21.42 -20.30 12.65
C LEU A 250 21.79 -20.37 11.16
N ALA A 251 21.05 -21.15 10.37
CA ALA A 251 21.26 -21.19 8.92
C ALA A 251 21.07 -19.80 8.27
N MET A 252 20.01 -19.07 8.62
CA MET A 252 19.79 -17.71 8.13
C MET A 252 20.92 -16.75 8.53
N LEU A 253 21.45 -16.83 9.76
CA LEU A 253 22.55 -15.99 10.22
C LEU A 253 23.84 -16.25 9.41
N HIS A 254 24.14 -17.52 9.10
CA HIS A 254 25.27 -17.87 8.26
C HIS A 254 25.09 -17.39 6.81
N ASP A 255 23.90 -17.60 6.23
CA ASP A 255 23.58 -17.12 4.87
C ASP A 255 23.70 -15.59 4.78
N LEU A 256 23.18 -14.87 5.77
CA LEU A 256 23.28 -13.41 5.85
C LEU A 256 24.74 -12.95 5.94
N LYS A 257 25.55 -13.61 6.77
CA LYS A 257 26.99 -13.30 6.87
C LYS A 257 27.72 -13.53 5.55
N GLU A 258 27.45 -14.65 4.87
CA GLU A 258 28.04 -14.96 3.55
C GLU A 258 27.63 -13.93 2.49
N GLN A 259 26.39 -13.44 2.55
CA GLN A 259 25.89 -12.41 1.64
C GLN A 259 26.40 -10.99 1.95
N GLY A 260 27.23 -10.83 2.98
CA GLY A 260 27.89 -9.56 3.33
C GLY A 260 27.08 -8.65 4.27
N TYR A 261 26.11 -9.21 5.00
CA TYR A 261 25.45 -8.50 6.10
C TYR A 261 26.35 -8.46 7.34
N GLY A 262 26.19 -7.42 8.17
CA GLY A 262 26.95 -7.25 9.41
C GLY A 262 26.48 -8.19 10.51
N VAL A 263 26.82 -9.48 10.42
CA VAL A 263 26.46 -10.50 11.42
C VAL A 263 27.71 -10.96 12.18
N GLU A 264 27.71 -10.73 13.49
CA GLU A 264 28.78 -11.10 14.43
C GLU A 264 28.23 -12.03 15.51
N GLY A 265 29.11 -12.79 16.17
CA GLY A 265 28.74 -13.60 17.33
C GLY A 265 27.69 -14.69 17.08
N ILE A 266 27.66 -15.29 15.88
CA ILE A 266 26.73 -16.39 15.56
C ILE A 266 26.98 -17.56 16.54
N PRO A 267 25.96 -18.04 17.28
CA PRO A 267 26.11 -19.20 18.17
C PRO A 267 26.44 -20.48 17.39
N GLU A 268 27.17 -21.41 18.01
CA GLU A 268 27.56 -22.66 17.34
C GLU A 268 26.44 -23.71 17.37
N THR A 269 25.52 -23.60 18.34
CA THR A 269 24.42 -24.56 18.51
C THR A 269 23.06 -23.90 18.74
N PRO A 270 21.96 -24.58 18.35
CA PRO A 270 20.60 -24.16 18.67
C PRO A 270 20.37 -23.84 20.16
N LEU A 271 21.01 -24.62 21.04
CA LEU A 271 20.89 -24.47 22.48
C LEU A 271 21.56 -23.17 22.96
N GLU A 272 22.72 -22.83 22.41
CA GLU A 272 23.40 -21.56 22.71
C GLU A 272 22.59 -20.36 22.23
N LEU A 273 21.99 -20.44 21.03
CA LEU A 273 21.08 -19.40 20.53
C LEU A 273 19.93 -19.16 21.50
N LEU A 274 19.24 -20.23 21.91
CA LEU A 274 18.16 -20.11 22.88
C LEU A 274 18.66 -19.55 24.22
N GLY A 275 19.81 -20.02 24.71
CA GLY A 275 20.42 -19.49 25.93
C GLY A 275 20.71 -17.98 25.89
N LEU A 276 21.13 -17.44 24.74
CA LEU A 276 21.31 -15.99 24.56
C LEU A 276 19.99 -15.23 24.63
N LEU A 277 18.91 -15.78 24.06
CA LEU A 277 17.57 -15.17 24.12
C LEU A 277 17.02 -15.15 25.56
N GLU A 278 17.27 -16.20 26.33
CA GLU A 278 16.80 -16.28 27.72
C GLU A 278 17.57 -15.37 28.68
N ALA A 279 18.86 -15.14 28.40
CA ALA A 279 19.73 -14.31 29.22
C ALA A 279 19.65 -12.81 28.89
N SER A 280 18.90 -12.43 27.85
CA SER A 280 18.80 -11.04 27.42
C SER A 280 17.86 -10.24 28.32
N ASP A 281 18.42 -9.41 29.21
CA ASP A 281 17.69 -8.45 30.05
C ASP A 281 17.43 -7.10 29.35
N THR A 282 17.48 -7.07 28.02
CA THR A 282 17.22 -5.84 27.25
C THR A 282 15.73 -5.49 27.29
N GLY A 283 15.39 -4.48 28.09
CA GLY A 283 14.06 -3.88 28.16
C GLY A 283 14.04 -2.42 27.71
N LEU A 284 12.85 -1.90 27.45
CA LEU A 284 12.64 -0.48 27.21
C LEU A 284 12.51 0.25 28.55
N ALA A 285 13.36 1.26 28.79
CA ALA A 285 13.26 2.09 29.99
C ALA A 285 11.89 2.79 30.07
N LEU A 286 11.33 2.93 31.26
CA LEU A 286 9.99 3.50 31.48
C LEU A 286 9.84 4.89 30.84
N ASP A 287 10.83 5.77 31.04
CA ASP A 287 10.80 7.12 30.45
C ASP A 287 10.73 7.08 28.92
N ASN A 288 11.43 6.13 28.28
CA ASN A 288 11.38 5.95 26.83
C ASN A 288 10.03 5.37 26.38
N TYR A 289 9.46 4.43 27.15
CA TYR A 289 8.13 3.90 26.89
C TYR A 289 7.07 5.01 26.93
N ILE A 290 7.11 5.85 27.98
CA ILE A 290 6.20 7.00 28.12
C ILE A 290 6.40 7.99 26.98
N ALA A 291 7.65 8.28 26.59
CA ALA A 291 7.92 9.16 25.47
C ALA A 291 7.29 8.63 24.16
N PHE A 292 7.50 7.35 23.84
CA PHE A 292 6.93 6.75 22.62
C PHE A 292 5.40 6.62 22.67
N SER A 293 4.81 6.40 23.84
CA SER A 293 3.35 6.31 23.96
C SER A 293 2.65 7.61 23.58
N THR A 294 3.32 8.76 23.73
CA THR A 294 2.77 10.06 23.29
C THR A 294 2.64 10.21 21.77
N GLU A 295 3.35 9.39 20.99
CA GLU A 295 3.29 9.38 19.52
C GLU A 295 2.13 8.51 18.99
N LEU A 296 1.54 7.68 19.85
CA LEU A 296 0.49 6.75 19.50
C LEU A 296 -0.92 7.37 19.65
N PRO A 297 -1.93 6.86 18.92
CA PRO A 297 -3.30 7.32 19.08
C PRO A 297 -3.79 7.17 20.53
N THR A 298 -4.33 8.25 21.10
CA THR A 298 -4.79 8.28 22.51
C THR A 298 -5.77 7.15 22.83
N ALA A 299 -6.65 6.79 21.89
CA ALA A 299 -7.58 5.68 22.06
C ALA A 299 -6.90 4.31 22.18
N ALA A 300 -5.76 4.11 21.51
CA ALA A 300 -4.99 2.87 21.59
C ALA A 300 -4.30 2.75 22.95
N ILE A 301 -3.65 3.84 23.42
CA ILE A 301 -3.03 3.88 24.75
C ILE A 301 -4.08 3.67 25.85
N ALA A 302 -5.22 4.36 25.76
CA ALA A 302 -6.30 4.19 26.73
C ALA A 302 -6.84 2.74 26.76
N ALA A 303 -6.90 2.05 25.62
CA ALA A 303 -7.31 0.65 25.57
C ALA A 303 -6.27 -0.28 26.22
N VAL A 304 -4.97 -0.02 26.02
CA VAL A 304 -3.88 -0.73 26.69
C VAL A 304 -3.95 -0.51 28.20
N GLU A 305 -4.05 0.75 28.66
CA GLU A 305 -4.12 1.08 30.08
C GLU A 305 -5.38 0.50 30.76
N ALA A 306 -6.52 0.47 30.05
CA ALA A 306 -7.74 -0.14 30.57
C ALA A 306 -7.63 -1.66 30.74
N ALA A 307 -6.84 -2.33 29.89
CA ALA A 307 -6.63 -3.78 29.96
C ALA A 307 -5.51 -4.17 30.95
N TRP A 308 -4.46 -3.36 31.07
CA TRP A 308 -3.20 -3.75 31.72
C TRP A 308 -2.75 -2.81 32.85
N GLY A 309 -3.46 -1.71 33.10
CA GLY A 309 -3.05 -0.67 34.05
C GLY A 309 -2.05 0.32 33.44
N LYS A 310 -1.62 1.31 34.24
CA LYS A 310 -0.62 2.29 33.79
C LYS A 310 0.78 1.69 33.88
N ALA A 311 1.66 2.11 32.99
CA ALA A 311 3.05 1.66 32.99
C ALA A 311 3.86 2.11 34.24
N GLU A 312 3.39 3.14 34.94
CA GLU A 312 3.98 3.64 36.19
C GLU A 312 3.61 2.80 37.42
N ASP A 313 2.52 2.04 37.32
CA ASP A 313 2.07 1.14 38.38
C ASP A 313 2.82 -0.21 38.26
N GLU A 314 2.95 -0.99 39.34
CA GLU A 314 3.49 -2.35 39.24
C GLU A 314 2.64 -3.16 38.24
N THR A 315 3.20 -3.43 37.06
CA THR A 315 2.57 -4.26 36.03
C THR A 315 2.57 -5.72 36.49
N GLY A 316 1.63 -6.06 37.38
CA GLY A 316 1.32 -7.44 37.72
C GLY A 316 0.51 -8.12 36.61
N LEU A 317 0.35 -9.44 36.72
CA LEU A 317 -0.57 -10.22 35.88
C LEU A 317 -2.00 -9.70 36.07
N CYS A 318 -2.44 -8.77 35.22
CA CYS A 318 -3.85 -8.43 35.08
C CYS A 318 -4.54 -9.50 34.24
N GLU A 319 -5.75 -9.91 34.63
CA GLU A 319 -6.60 -10.77 33.80
C GLU A 319 -6.84 -10.05 32.47
N ALA A 320 -6.15 -10.51 31.42
CA ALA A 320 -6.36 -10.02 30.08
C ALA A 320 -7.86 -10.19 29.73
N PRO A 321 -8.54 -9.17 29.18
CA PRO A 321 -9.86 -9.39 28.62
C PRO A 321 -9.77 -10.50 27.57
N PRO A 322 -10.77 -11.39 27.46
CA PRO A 322 -10.70 -12.57 26.59
C PRO A 322 -10.38 -12.16 25.15
N SER A 323 -9.12 -12.37 24.78
CA SER A 323 -8.58 -12.11 23.45
C SER A 323 -9.08 -13.20 22.49
N VAL A 324 -9.42 -12.80 21.26
CA VAL A 324 -9.72 -13.72 20.14
C VAL A 324 -8.43 -14.29 19.52
N LEU A 325 -7.26 -13.83 19.97
CA LEU A 325 -5.94 -14.36 19.63
C LEU A 325 -5.37 -15.16 20.82
N PRO A 326 -4.73 -16.32 20.59
CA PRO A 326 -4.10 -17.09 21.67
C PRO A 326 -3.03 -16.24 22.36
N ASP A 327 -2.94 -16.36 23.69
CA ASP A 327 -2.00 -15.66 24.59
C ASP A 327 -0.59 -15.54 24.00
N ILE A 328 -0.33 -14.40 23.36
CA ILE A 328 1.01 -13.88 23.06
C ILE A 328 1.33 -12.91 24.20
N SER A 329 1.87 -13.44 25.29
CA SER A 329 2.41 -12.60 26.37
C SER A 329 3.77 -12.05 25.92
N PRO A 330 4.01 -10.72 25.99
CA PRO A 330 5.26 -10.10 25.55
C PRO A 330 6.39 -10.27 26.58
N SER A 331 6.45 -11.39 27.32
CA SER A 331 7.39 -11.50 28.44
C SER A 331 8.84 -11.68 28.01
N ARG A 332 9.16 -11.75 26.71
CA ARG A 332 10.55 -11.79 26.22
C ARG A 332 10.71 -10.96 24.94
N GLY A 333 11.71 -10.08 24.99
CA GLY A 333 11.92 -8.99 24.05
C GLY A 333 12.33 -9.42 22.65
N GLU A 334 11.94 -8.60 21.69
CA GLU A 334 12.40 -8.61 20.31
C GLU A 334 13.85 -8.10 20.26
N ILE A 335 14.77 -8.86 19.64
CA ILE A 335 16.13 -8.39 19.33
C ILE A 335 16.18 -7.87 17.89
N GLY A 336 16.86 -6.73 17.73
CA GLY A 336 17.31 -6.18 16.44
C GLY A 336 18.81 -6.29 16.24
#